data_AF-A0A524MBJ5-F1
#
_entry.id   AF-A0A524MBJ5-F1
#
_cell.length_a   1.000
_cell.length_b   1.000
_cell.length_c   1.000
_cell.angle_alpha   90.00
_cell.angle_beta   90.00
_cell.angle_gamma   90.00
#
_symmetry.space_group_name_H-M   'P 1'
#
loop_
_entity.id
_entity.type
_entity.pdbx_description
1 polymer ?
#
loop_
_entity_poly.entity_id
_entity_poly.type
_entity_poly.pdbx_seq_one_letter_code
_entity_poly.pdbx_strand_id
1 'polypeptide(L)'
;MSLGLRLSRTGNLQMWAGERMLISNLDLDIQRRVTESAGKDALQASPWEWLDGTSRGEVCQHLRRVVQKSDSPLLTAEIRLDQNVATFTVTVEQTLTKLHVGDTFEAFSVAFPRMTVPDCYRCFLTTYGLGPSGNGGVGGYWPEAMVVDSTEDLPSQAFAPVVLFGEAGALAIAPTSQFLTSMLLRDGNDIVRTLHGS
;
A
#
# COMPACT_ATOMS: atom_id res chain seq x y z
N MET A 1 4.34 18.35 -19.81
CA MET A 1 4.83 17.57 -18.66
C MET A 1 4.10 16.24 -18.67
N SER A 2 4.81 15.12 -18.85
CA SER A 2 4.19 13.80 -18.93
C SER A 2 4.46 13.02 -17.65
N LEU A 3 3.40 12.66 -16.93
CA LEU A 3 3.44 11.54 -15.99
C LEU A 3 3.58 10.28 -16.83
N GLY A 4 4.44 9.35 -16.41
CA GLY A 4 4.49 8.04 -17.02
C GLY A 4 4.48 6.95 -15.97
N LEU A 5 3.89 5.82 -16.37
CA LEU A 5 3.80 4.62 -15.57
C LEU A 5 4.31 3.44 -16.39
N ARG A 6 5.04 2.55 -15.72
CA ARG A 6 5.52 1.30 -16.28
C ARG A 6 5.35 0.20 -15.27
N LEU A 7 4.71 -0.88 -15.69
CA LEU A 7 4.62 -2.10 -14.92
C LEU A 7 5.49 -3.17 -15.57
N SER A 8 6.47 -3.70 -14.81
CA SER A 8 7.32 -4.79 -15.29
C SER A 8 6.60 -6.14 -15.13
N ARG A 9 7.10 -7.18 -15.81
CA ARG A 9 6.60 -8.55 -15.62
C ARG A 9 6.86 -9.12 -14.22
N THR A 10 7.74 -8.49 -13.43
CA THR A 10 8.04 -8.90 -12.07
C THR A 10 7.19 -8.15 -11.03
N GLY A 11 6.18 -7.39 -11.48
CA GLY A 11 5.32 -6.57 -10.62
C GLY A 11 5.99 -5.30 -10.10
N ASN A 12 7.16 -4.95 -10.61
CA ASN A 12 7.79 -3.67 -10.29
C ASN A 12 7.02 -2.57 -11.02
N LEU A 13 6.27 -1.78 -10.26
CA LEU A 13 5.66 -0.55 -10.75
C LEU A 13 6.64 0.60 -10.60
N GLN A 14 6.85 1.31 -11.69
CA GLN A 14 7.57 2.56 -11.74
C GLN A 14 6.61 3.67 -12.14
N MET A 15 6.58 4.73 -11.34
CA MET A 15 5.85 5.96 -11.65
C MET A 15 6.86 7.10 -11.70
N TRP A 16 6.79 7.95 -12.71
CA TRP A 16 7.68 9.10 -12.85
C TRP A 16 6.92 10.35 -13.29
N ALA A 17 7.46 11.49 -12.90
CA ALA A 17 7.05 12.80 -13.40
C ALA A 17 8.28 13.50 -14.00
N GLY A 18 8.24 13.75 -15.32
CA GLY A 18 9.43 14.16 -16.06
C GLY A 18 10.50 13.05 -16.04
N GLU A 19 11.71 13.37 -15.58
CA GLU A 19 12.82 12.41 -15.45
C GLU A 19 12.95 11.82 -14.04
N ARG A 20 12.10 12.24 -13.09
CA ARG A 20 12.22 11.82 -11.70
C ARG A 20 11.25 10.68 -11.38
N MET A 21 11.78 9.64 -10.74
CA MET A 21 10.99 8.55 -10.17
C MET A 21 10.18 9.07 -8.98
N LEU A 22 8.95 8.61 -8.83
CA LEU A 22 8.04 8.90 -7.71
C LEU A 22 7.80 7.64 -6.87
N ILE A 23 7.70 6.47 -7.50
CA ILE A 23 7.59 5.15 -6.86
C ILE A 23 8.46 4.17 -7.64
N SER A 24 9.27 3.37 -6.95
CA SER A 24 10.24 2.45 -7.57
C SER A 24 9.99 0.97 -7.30
N ASN A 25 9.07 0.63 -6.39
CA ASN A 25 8.75 -0.77 -6.10
C ASN A 25 7.31 -0.93 -5.59
N LEU A 26 6.75 -2.11 -5.84
CA LEU A 26 5.52 -2.56 -5.23
C LEU A 26 5.67 -4.00 -4.77
N ASP A 27 5.38 -4.25 -3.49
CA ASP A 27 5.33 -5.61 -2.96
C ASP A 27 4.16 -5.85 -2.00
N LEU A 28 3.88 -7.12 -1.79
CA LEU A 28 3.00 -7.68 -0.77
C LEU A 28 3.88 -8.33 0.30
N ASP A 29 3.85 -7.74 1.49
CA ASP A 29 4.52 -8.28 2.66
C ASP A 29 3.48 -8.94 3.58
N ILE A 30 3.72 -10.22 3.90
CA ILE A 30 2.89 -10.98 4.82
C ILE A 30 3.81 -11.59 5.85
N GLN A 31 3.67 -11.14 7.10
CA GLN A 31 4.43 -11.70 8.20
C GLN A 31 3.96 -13.13 8.50
N ARG A 32 4.91 -14.02 8.77
CA ARG A 32 4.65 -15.45 9.03
C ARG A 32 3.62 -15.68 10.15
N ARG A 33 3.60 -14.82 11.18
CA ARG A 33 2.75 -14.93 12.37
C ARG A 33 1.24 -14.97 12.08
N VAL A 34 0.77 -14.33 11.01
CA VAL A 34 -0.65 -14.26 10.59
C VAL A 34 -1.17 -15.61 10.09
N THR A 35 -0.24 -16.50 9.76
CA THR A 35 -0.54 -17.78 9.12
C THR A 35 -0.23 -18.98 9.99
N GLU A 36 0.25 -18.78 11.21
CA GLU A 36 0.59 -19.87 12.11
C GLU A 36 -0.65 -20.61 12.61
N SER A 37 -0.98 -21.71 11.93
CA SER A 37 -1.82 -22.79 12.44
C SER A 37 -0.89 -23.97 12.71
N ALA A 38 -0.31 -24.08 13.90
CA ALA A 38 0.42 -25.25 14.45
C ALA A 38 1.30 -26.13 13.50
N GLY A 39 1.76 -25.65 12.35
CA GLY A 39 2.33 -26.47 11.28
C GLY A 39 3.30 -25.71 10.38
N LYS A 40 4.19 -26.46 9.71
CA LYS A 40 5.36 -25.99 8.91
C LYS A 40 5.00 -25.43 7.52
N ASP A 41 3.77 -25.03 7.27
CA ASP A 41 3.36 -24.65 5.91
C ASP A 41 3.75 -23.21 5.62
N ALA A 42 4.83 -23.04 4.87
CA ALA A 42 5.32 -21.74 4.44
C ALA A 42 4.37 -21.12 3.41
N LEU A 43 4.15 -19.80 3.52
CA LEU A 43 3.49 -19.03 2.48
C LEU A 43 4.31 -19.06 1.19
N GLN A 44 3.63 -19.25 0.07
CA GLN A 44 4.25 -19.20 -1.25
C GLN A 44 3.50 -18.20 -2.11
N ALA A 45 4.21 -17.21 -2.63
CA ALA A 45 3.67 -16.30 -3.64
C ALA A 45 3.99 -16.85 -5.03
N SER A 46 2.97 -16.96 -5.88
CA SER A 46 3.18 -17.23 -7.30
C SER A 46 3.95 -16.07 -7.94
N PRO A 47 4.63 -16.31 -9.08
CA PRO A 47 5.04 -15.22 -9.94
C PRO A 47 3.86 -14.35 -10.34
N TRP A 48 4.15 -13.11 -10.75
CA TRP A 48 3.16 -12.25 -11.38
C TRP A 48 2.79 -12.79 -12.77
N GLU A 49 1.49 -12.92 -12.99
CA GLU A 49 0.87 -13.33 -14.24
C GLU A 49 0.28 -12.11 -14.95
N TRP A 50 0.50 -12.00 -16.25
CA TRP A 50 -0.18 -11.02 -17.09
C TRP A 50 -1.57 -11.52 -17.46
N LEU A 51 -2.57 -10.70 -17.18
CA LEU A 51 -3.93 -10.93 -17.61
C LEU A 51 -4.28 -9.96 -18.73
N ASP A 52 -5.10 -10.43 -19.67
CA ASP A 52 -5.75 -9.53 -20.63
C ASP A 52 -6.75 -8.67 -19.87
N GLY A 53 -6.40 -7.41 -19.67
CA GLY A 53 -7.22 -6.43 -18.98
C GLY A 53 -7.92 -5.51 -19.96
N THR A 54 -9.22 -5.29 -19.77
CA THR A 54 -9.92 -4.15 -20.36
C THR A 54 -10.53 -3.29 -19.26
N SER A 55 -10.25 -1.99 -19.28
CA SER A 55 -10.87 -1.00 -18.41
C SER A 55 -11.53 0.05 -19.29
N ARG A 56 -12.83 0.30 -19.11
CA ARG A 56 -13.59 1.30 -19.89
C ARG A 56 -13.47 1.14 -21.42
N GLY A 57 -13.21 -0.08 -21.90
CA GLY A 57 -13.03 -0.37 -23.33
C GLY A 57 -11.60 -0.20 -23.85
N GLU A 58 -10.64 0.20 -23.02
CA GLU A 58 -9.22 0.30 -23.37
C GLU A 58 -8.42 -0.88 -22.79
N VAL A 59 -7.36 -1.28 -23.50
CA VAL A 59 -6.43 -2.31 -23.02
C VAL A 59 -5.67 -1.75 -21.82
N CYS A 60 -5.84 -2.39 -20.65
CA CYS A 60 -5.12 -2.03 -19.44
C CYS A 60 -4.04 -3.09 -19.15
N GLN A 61 -2.92 -2.66 -18.59
CA GLN A 61 -1.93 -3.61 -18.09
C GLN A 61 -2.46 -4.17 -16.77
N HIS A 62 -2.64 -5.49 -16.71
CA HIS A 62 -3.20 -6.17 -15.55
C HIS A 62 -2.27 -7.29 -15.11
N LEU A 63 -1.78 -7.19 -13.88
CA LEU A 63 -1.03 -8.26 -13.24
C LEU A 63 -1.82 -8.87 -12.09
N ARG A 64 -1.65 -10.18 -11.92
CA ARG A 64 -2.19 -10.94 -10.78
C ARG A 64 -1.10 -11.83 -10.18
N ARG A 65 -1.07 -11.95 -8.85
CA ARG A 65 -0.35 -13.01 -8.15
C ARG A 65 -1.23 -13.60 -7.06
N VAL A 66 -1.02 -14.88 -6.76
CA VAL A 66 -1.72 -15.59 -5.69
C VAL A 66 -0.71 -15.92 -4.59
N VAL A 67 -1.05 -15.63 -3.35
CA VAL A 67 -0.34 -16.16 -2.18
C VAL A 67 -1.10 -17.34 -1.66
N GLN A 68 -0.44 -18.49 -1.59
CA GLN A 68 -1.00 -19.76 -1.15
C GLN A 68 -0.41 -20.18 0.19
N LYS A 69 -1.23 -20.93 0.94
CA LYS A 69 -0.83 -21.69 2.13
C LYS A 69 -1.32 -23.12 1.94
N SER A 70 -0.42 -24.10 2.02
CA SER A 70 -0.76 -25.53 1.89
C SER A 70 -1.58 -25.81 0.62
N ASP A 71 -1.10 -25.32 -0.53
CA ASP A 71 -1.74 -25.38 -1.86
C ASP A 71 -3.11 -24.68 -2.00
N SER A 72 -3.58 -23.99 -0.96
CA SER A 72 -4.85 -23.26 -0.97
C SER A 72 -4.62 -21.74 -1.09
N PRO A 73 -5.31 -21.03 -2.02
CA PRO A 73 -5.21 -19.58 -2.14
C PRO A 73 -5.62 -18.87 -0.85
N LEU A 74 -4.71 -18.07 -0.28
CA LEU A 74 -4.96 -17.24 0.90
C LEU A 74 -5.32 -15.81 0.51
N LEU A 75 -4.55 -15.24 -0.42
CA LEU A 75 -4.73 -13.87 -0.92
C LEU A 75 -4.50 -13.85 -2.44
N THR A 76 -5.30 -13.04 -3.14
CA THR A 76 -5.03 -12.65 -4.52
C THR A 76 -4.67 -11.18 -4.55
N ALA A 77 -3.50 -10.84 -5.10
CA ALA A 77 -3.10 -9.45 -5.33
C ALA A 77 -3.18 -9.11 -6.82
N GLU A 78 -3.76 -7.96 -7.13
CA GLU A 78 -3.92 -7.45 -8.49
C GLU A 78 -3.37 -6.03 -8.60
N ILE A 79 -2.74 -5.74 -9.74
CA ILE A 79 -2.33 -4.41 -10.16
C ILE A 79 -2.99 -4.13 -11.49
N ARG A 80 -3.74 -3.04 -11.59
CA ARG A 80 -4.32 -2.56 -12.84
C ARG A 80 -3.78 -1.18 -13.14
N LEU A 81 -3.23 -1.02 -14.33
CA LEU A 81 -2.74 0.25 -14.83
C LEU A 81 -3.64 0.73 -15.96
N ASP A 82 -4.30 1.86 -15.73
CA ASP A 82 -5.18 2.53 -16.68
C ASP A 82 -4.69 3.98 -16.85
N GLN A 83 -4.15 4.29 -18.03
CA GLN A 83 -3.56 5.59 -18.37
C GLN A 83 -2.54 6.08 -17.32
N ASN A 84 -2.96 7.00 -16.44
CA ASN A 84 -2.18 7.64 -15.40
C ASN A 84 -2.49 7.13 -13.98
N VAL A 85 -3.31 6.08 -13.84
CA VAL A 85 -3.77 5.54 -12.56
C VAL A 85 -3.34 4.09 -12.42
N ALA A 86 -2.66 3.78 -11.31
CA ALA A 86 -2.43 2.42 -10.85
C ALA A 86 -3.39 2.09 -9.71
N THR A 87 -4.17 1.02 -9.86
CA THR A 87 -5.06 0.49 -8.82
C THR A 87 -4.51 -0.81 -8.28
N PHE A 88 -4.40 -0.90 -6.96
CA PHE A 88 -3.94 -2.09 -6.25
C PHE A 88 -5.11 -2.71 -5.49
N THR A 89 -5.30 -4.01 -5.66
CA THR A 89 -6.36 -4.74 -4.97
C THR A 89 -5.78 -5.99 -4.35
N VAL A 90 -6.13 -6.24 -3.08
CA VAL A 90 -5.93 -7.54 -2.44
C VAL A 90 -7.28 -8.08 -2.05
N THR A 91 -7.57 -9.28 -2.52
CA THR A 91 -8.72 -10.09 -2.13
C THR A 91 -8.25 -11.14 -1.14
N VAL A 92 -8.91 -11.17 0.01
CA VAL A 92 -8.72 -12.20 1.05
C VAL A 92 -9.59 -13.40 0.68
N GLU A 93 -8.97 -14.49 0.25
CA GLU A 93 -9.67 -15.70 -0.25
C GLU A 93 -10.08 -16.62 0.90
N GLN A 94 -9.36 -16.55 2.02
CA GLN A 94 -9.63 -17.31 3.24
C GLN A 94 -9.48 -16.41 4.47
N THR A 95 -10.20 -16.73 5.53
CA THR A 95 -10.13 -16.00 6.81
C THR A 95 -8.69 -15.91 7.31
N LEU A 96 -8.19 -14.69 7.46
CA LEU A 96 -6.94 -14.41 8.16
C LEU A 96 -7.18 -14.51 9.67
N THR A 97 -6.28 -15.17 10.38
CA THR A 97 -6.33 -15.29 11.85
C THR A 97 -5.15 -14.57 12.46
N LYS A 98 -5.22 -14.24 13.76
CA LYS A 98 -4.12 -13.54 14.49
C LYS A 98 -3.75 -12.16 13.94
N LEU A 99 -4.72 -11.49 13.29
CA LEU A 99 -4.61 -10.05 13.07
C LEU A 99 -4.92 -9.34 14.39
N HIS A 100 -4.14 -8.32 14.69
CA HIS A 100 -4.30 -7.50 15.90
C HIS A 100 -4.74 -6.08 15.53
N VAL A 101 -5.45 -5.42 16.44
CA VAL A 101 -5.82 -4.00 16.31
C VAL A 101 -4.58 -3.13 16.09
N GLY A 102 -3.47 -3.46 16.77
CA GLY A 102 -2.17 -2.77 16.61
C GLY A 102 -1.52 -2.90 15.23
N ASP A 103 -1.97 -3.84 14.39
CA ASP A 103 -1.42 -4.03 13.04
C ASP A 103 -1.70 -2.84 12.10
N THR A 104 -2.62 -1.96 12.49
CA THR A 104 -2.98 -0.73 11.77
C THR A 104 -2.16 0.49 12.18
N PHE A 105 -1.36 0.40 13.23
CA PHE A 105 -0.71 1.57 13.82
C PHE A 105 0.80 1.42 13.99
N GLU A 106 1.30 0.22 14.34
CA GLU A 106 2.70 0.09 14.80
C GLU A 106 3.44 -1.13 14.25
N ALA A 107 2.74 -2.24 13.99
CA ALA A 107 3.40 -3.48 13.58
C ALA A 107 2.52 -4.27 12.62
N PHE A 108 2.65 -4.08 11.31
CA PHE A 108 1.77 -4.74 10.36
C PHE A 108 2.00 -6.24 10.25
N SER A 109 0.89 -6.96 10.11
CA SER A 109 0.84 -8.39 9.86
C SER A 109 0.75 -8.69 8.36
N VAL A 110 0.03 -7.84 7.62
CA VAL A 110 -0.08 -7.85 6.17
C VAL A 110 0.05 -6.41 5.69
N ALA A 111 0.91 -6.16 4.71
CA ALA A 111 1.09 -4.86 4.07
C ALA A 111 1.01 -4.99 2.54
N PHE A 112 0.02 -4.31 1.94
CA PHE A 112 -0.11 -4.16 0.49
C PHE A 112 -0.97 -2.95 0.06
N PRO A 113 -0.49 -2.13 -0.89
CA PRO A 113 0.85 -2.18 -1.46
C PRO A 113 1.90 -1.68 -0.47
N ARG A 114 3.12 -2.20 -0.54
CA ARG A 114 4.32 -1.58 0.00
C ARG A 114 5.02 -0.81 -1.12
N MET A 115 5.09 0.51 -1.00
CA MET A 115 5.59 1.41 -2.04
C MET A 115 6.85 2.11 -1.55
N THR A 116 7.95 1.94 -2.28
CA THR A 116 9.18 2.69 -2.02
C THR A 116 9.12 4.05 -2.69
N VAL A 117 9.32 5.11 -1.90
CA VAL A 117 9.25 6.49 -2.35
C VAL A 117 10.60 7.18 -2.15
N PRO A 118 11.10 7.96 -3.12
CA PRO A 118 12.35 8.70 -2.95
C PRO A 118 12.24 9.84 -1.92
N ASP A 119 13.31 10.07 -1.15
CA ASP A 119 13.35 11.04 -0.04
C ASP A 119 13.39 12.52 -0.47
N CYS A 120 13.24 12.81 -1.75
CA CYS A 120 13.40 14.14 -2.33
C CYS A 120 12.09 14.89 -2.61
N TYR A 121 10.94 14.31 -2.24
CA TYR A 121 9.62 14.93 -2.44
C TYR A 121 9.03 15.45 -1.15
N ARG A 122 8.44 16.64 -1.26
CA ARG A 122 7.57 17.18 -0.22
C ARG A 122 6.27 16.39 -0.22
N CYS A 123 5.70 16.19 0.95
CA CYS A 123 4.46 15.44 1.11
C CYS A 123 3.39 16.31 1.74
N PHE A 124 2.21 16.39 1.10
CA PHE A 124 1.00 16.92 1.72
C PHE A 124 0.12 15.74 2.10
N LEU A 125 -0.30 15.65 3.36
CA LEU A 125 -1.08 14.51 3.84
C LEU A 125 -2.09 14.95 4.90
N THR A 126 -3.04 14.06 5.17
CA THR A 126 -3.96 14.19 6.30
C THR A 126 -3.76 13.03 7.25
N THR A 127 -3.48 13.32 8.51
CA THR A 127 -3.41 12.33 9.59
C THR A 127 -4.78 12.19 10.24
N TYR A 128 -4.99 11.07 10.93
CA TYR A 128 -6.17 10.83 11.75
C TYR A 128 -5.70 10.61 13.19
N GLY A 129 -6.44 11.13 14.17
CA GLY A 129 -6.20 10.84 15.59
C GLY A 129 -6.44 9.38 16.01
N LEU A 130 -6.39 8.45 15.05
CA LEU A 130 -6.32 7.01 15.28
C LEU A 130 -4.86 6.69 15.68
N GLY A 131 -4.54 6.94 16.94
CA GLY A 131 -3.27 6.55 17.55
C GLY A 131 -3.45 5.38 18.52
N PRO A 132 -2.34 4.73 18.94
CA PRO A 132 -2.38 3.72 19.99
C PRO A 132 -3.09 4.27 21.24
N SER A 133 -4.07 3.52 21.75
CA SER A 133 -4.75 3.86 23.01
C SER A 133 -3.72 3.82 24.15
N GLY A 134 -3.42 4.96 24.78
CA GLY A 134 -2.53 4.98 25.96
C GLY A 134 -1.79 6.29 26.27
N ASN A 135 -1.66 7.22 25.32
CA ASN A 135 -0.80 8.41 25.50
C ASN A 135 -1.45 9.63 26.19
N GLY A 136 -2.49 9.45 27.00
CA GLY A 136 -3.00 10.48 27.93
C GLY A 136 -3.60 11.76 27.32
N GLY A 137 -3.46 11.98 26.02
CA GLY A 137 -4.22 12.99 25.28
C GLY A 137 -5.60 12.46 24.95
N VAL A 138 -6.62 13.32 24.97
CA VAL A 138 -7.88 13.05 24.28
C VAL A 138 -7.50 12.88 22.81
N GLY A 139 -7.30 11.63 22.36
CA GLY A 139 -7.01 11.28 20.98
C GLY A 139 -8.15 11.77 20.11
N GLY A 140 -8.00 12.99 19.60
CA GLY A 140 -9.06 13.73 18.95
C GLY A 140 -9.32 13.14 17.58
N TYR A 141 -10.57 12.77 17.33
CA TYR A 141 -11.11 12.35 16.02
C TYR A 141 -10.91 13.36 14.87
N TRP A 142 -10.16 14.45 15.09
CA TRP A 142 -10.01 15.52 14.13
C TRP A 142 -8.84 15.24 13.18
N PRO A 143 -9.10 15.18 11.87
CA PRO A 143 -8.03 15.07 10.88
C PRO A 143 -7.16 16.32 10.90
N GLU A 144 -5.85 16.14 10.82
CA GLU A 144 -4.88 17.24 10.70
C GLU A 144 -4.21 17.17 9.33
N ALA A 145 -4.26 18.27 8.58
CA ALA A 145 -3.53 18.39 7.33
C ALA A 145 -2.13 18.94 7.61
N MET A 146 -1.11 18.30 7.06
CA MET A 146 0.28 18.70 7.25
C MET A 146 1.06 18.66 5.93
N VAL A 147 2.12 19.47 5.87
CA VAL A 147 3.13 19.44 4.82
C VAL A 147 4.45 19.10 5.47
N VAL A 148 5.12 18.08 4.95
CA VAL A 148 6.47 17.69 5.35
C VAL A 148 7.41 17.81 4.15
N ASP A 149 8.70 18.05 4.40
CA ASP A 149 9.64 18.36 3.32
C ASP A 149 10.26 17.11 2.68
N SER A 150 10.19 15.96 3.35
CA SER A 150 10.64 14.67 2.84
C SER A 150 9.74 13.52 3.30
N THR A 151 9.88 12.34 2.68
CA THR A 151 9.24 11.10 3.16
C THR A 151 9.81 10.61 4.48
N GLU A 152 11.06 10.97 4.82
CA GLU A 152 11.65 10.68 6.12
C GLU A 152 11.01 11.49 7.26
N ASP A 153 10.25 12.53 6.93
CA ASP A 153 9.51 13.35 7.88
C ASP A 153 8.04 12.91 8.01
N LEU A 154 7.64 11.84 7.30
CA LEU A 154 6.27 11.32 7.42
C LEU A 154 5.99 10.89 8.87
N PRO A 155 4.78 11.20 9.39
CA PRO A 155 4.40 10.85 10.73
C PRO A 155 4.41 9.33 10.95
N SER A 156 4.58 8.92 12.20
CA SER A 156 4.34 7.53 12.61
C SER A 156 2.85 7.20 12.68
N GLN A 157 1.98 8.21 12.79
CA GLN A 157 0.54 8.03 12.78
C GLN A 157 0.02 7.62 11.40
N ALA A 158 -1.15 6.99 11.40
CA ALA A 158 -1.93 6.72 10.19
C ALA A 158 -2.28 8.00 9.41
N PHE A 159 -2.12 7.95 8.09
CA PHE A 159 -2.43 9.05 7.18
C PHE A 159 -3.08 8.58 5.88
N ALA A 160 -3.92 9.41 5.29
CA ALA A 160 -4.45 9.26 3.93
C ALA A 160 -5.32 10.49 3.56
N PRO A 161 -5.34 10.94 2.30
CA PRO A 161 -4.38 10.61 1.25
C PRO A 161 -3.01 11.22 1.57
N VAL A 162 -2.00 10.83 0.80
CA VAL A 162 -0.72 11.55 0.72
C VAL A 162 -0.48 11.97 -0.71
N VAL A 163 -0.02 13.20 -0.90
CA VAL A 163 0.38 13.76 -2.17
C VAL A 163 1.86 14.03 -2.12
N LEU A 164 2.63 13.30 -2.91
CA LEU A 164 4.05 13.56 -3.14
C LEU A 164 4.15 14.63 -4.23
N PHE A 165 4.88 15.72 -4.00
CA PHE A 165 4.94 16.81 -4.97
C PHE A 165 6.31 17.51 -5.02
N GLY A 166 6.58 18.09 -6.18
CA GLY A 166 7.76 18.92 -6.45
C GLY A 166 7.64 19.63 -7.79
N GLU A 167 8.72 20.26 -8.24
CA GLU A 167 8.73 21.00 -9.52
C GLU A 167 8.37 20.12 -10.73
N ALA A 168 8.69 18.83 -10.67
CA ALA A 168 8.48 17.90 -11.76
C ALA A 168 7.04 17.37 -11.87
N GLY A 169 6.20 17.56 -10.83
CA GLY A 169 4.81 17.09 -10.80
C GLY A 169 4.35 16.66 -9.40
N ALA A 170 3.19 16.02 -9.36
CA ALA A 170 2.61 15.49 -8.12
C ALA A 170 1.99 14.10 -8.33
N LEU A 171 2.00 13.28 -7.28
CA LEU A 171 1.40 11.96 -7.20
C LEU A 171 0.55 11.85 -5.95
N ALA A 172 -0.75 11.63 -6.13
CA ALA A 172 -1.67 11.31 -5.05
C ALA A 172 -1.74 9.80 -4.83
N ILE A 173 -1.53 9.37 -3.59
CA ILE A 173 -1.74 8.02 -3.11
C ILE A 173 -2.91 8.07 -2.13
N ALA A 174 -3.99 7.41 -2.48
CA ALA A 174 -5.21 7.42 -1.68
C ALA A 174 -5.80 6.01 -1.60
N PRO A 175 -6.30 5.59 -0.42
CA PRO A 175 -7.21 4.47 -0.37
C PRO A 175 -8.48 4.83 -1.13
N THR A 176 -9.03 3.87 -1.89
CA THR A 176 -10.21 4.09 -2.72
C THR A 176 -11.49 4.17 -1.85
N SER A 177 -12.43 3.26 -1.98
CA SER A 177 -13.76 3.35 -1.35
C SER A 177 -13.80 3.02 0.16
N GLN A 178 -12.65 2.78 0.80
CA GLN A 178 -12.56 2.25 2.18
C GLN A 178 -11.74 3.13 3.13
N PHE A 179 -11.81 4.45 2.94
CA PHE A 179 -11.01 5.45 3.63
C PHE A 179 -10.81 5.19 5.13
N LEU A 180 -11.89 4.98 5.90
CA LEU A 180 -11.81 4.84 7.37
C LEU A 180 -11.14 3.56 7.88
N THR A 181 -11.00 2.53 7.05
CA THR A 181 -10.40 1.23 7.43
C THR A 181 -9.13 0.92 6.65
N SER A 182 -8.62 1.90 5.89
CA SER A 182 -7.60 1.70 4.86
C SER A 182 -6.55 2.78 4.90
N MET A 183 -6.03 3.06 6.09
CA MET A 183 -4.99 4.07 6.28
C MET A 183 -3.66 3.63 5.67
N LEU A 184 -2.85 4.62 5.30
CA LEU A 184 -1.45 4.44 4.97
C LEU A 184 -0.60 4.63 6.23
N LEU A 185 0.50 3.91 6.28
CA LEU A 185 1.52 4.03 7.31
C LEU A 185 2.88 4.23 6.67
N ARG A 186 3.76 4.87 7.42
CA ARG A 186 5.19 4.89 7.13
C ARG A 186 5.82 3.58 7.62
N ASP A 187 6.69 3.00 6.80
CA ASP A 187 7.61 1.94 7.22
C ASP A 187 9.01 2.19 6.64
N GLY A 188 9.89 2.79 7.45
CA GLY A 188 11.16 3.32 6.96
C GLY A 188 10.93 4.44 5.93
N ASN A 189 11.42 4.23 4.70
CA ASN A 189 11.22 5.13 3.54
C ASN A 189 10.07 4.63 2.63
N ASP A 190 9.37 3.58 3.05
CA ASP A 190 8.21 3.05 2.32
C ASP A 190 6.90 3.62 2.88
N ILE A 191 5.91 3.68 2.01
CA ILE A 191 4.51 3.88 2.37
C ILE A 191 3.79 2.55 2.17
N VAL A 192 3.14 2.07 3.23
CA VAL A 192 2.40 0.80 3.23
C VAL A 192 0.94 1.01 3.53
N ARG A 193 0.08 0.15 2.99
CA ARG A 193 -1.30 -0.03 3.49
C ARG A 193 -1.37 -1.35 4.22
N THR A 194 -1.97 -1.37 5.40
CA THR A 194 -2.03 -2.57 6.24
C THR A 194 -3.47 -3.07 6.41
N LEU A 195 -3.61 -4.34 6.80
CA LEU A 195 -4.90 -4.91 7.18
C LEU A 195 -5.08 -4.83 8.70
N HIS A 196 -6.20 -4.25 9.14
CA HIS A 196 -6.60 -4.20 10.55
C HIS A 196 -7.18 -5.55 11.01
N GLY A 197 -6.78 -6.01 12.19
CA GLY A 197 -7.46 -7.10 12.89
C GLY A 197 -8.62 -6.59 13.73
N SER A 198 -9.80 -7.18 13.58
CA SER A 198 -10.97 -6.93 14.44
C SER A 198 -10.96 -7.79 15.70
#